data_AF-A0A9Q1JSS7-F1
#
_entry.id   AF-A0A9Q1JSS7-F1
#
_cell.length_a   1.000
_cell.length_b   1.000
_cell.length_c   1.000
_cell.angle_alpha   90.00
_cell.angle_beta   90.00
_cell.angle_gamma   90.00
#
_symmetry.space_group_name_H-M   'P 1'
#
loop_
_entity.id
_entity.type
_entity.pdbx_description
1 polymer ?
#
loop_
_entity_poly.entity_id
_entity_poly.type
_entity_poly.pdbx_seq_one_letter_code
_entity_poly.pdbx_strand_id
1 'polypeptide(L)'
;MAEQEKEEEKKQEQQPNGNRKATKRAETTEEEEGKKNSQQRRKRNGDSYLEICDFILHRPPPSLLFGNHGRFPFVASEVFTCEIDVILRTLVDEEELMNLLFSFLEPGRPHSTLLAGYFSKVVVCLMLRKTVPLMNYVQAHQIVLQQLIDLMGITSIMEVLVRLVGADDHVYPNYIDVLRWLADSNVLEMIIDKLSPTVGLNTERL
;
A
#
# COMPACT_ATOMS: atom_id res chain seq x y z
N MET A 1 -47.04 -26.63 -63.45
CA MET A 1 -45.73 -26.68 -62.74
C MET A 1 -45.59 -25.44 -61.86
N ALA A 2 -46.58 -25.17 -61.00
CA ALA A 2 -46.57 -24.00 -60.10
C ALA A 2 -47.45 -24.20 -58.85
N GLU A 3 -47.86 -25.44 -58.53
CA GLU A 3 -48.81 -25.73 -57.44
C GLU A 3 -48.38 -26.87 -56.52
N GLN A 4 -47.10 -27.28 -56.52
CA GLN A 4 -46.63 -28.34 -55.61
C GLN A 4 -45.50 -27.93 -54.64
N GLU A 5 -45.05 -26.68 -54.65
CA GLU A 5 -43.93 -26.24 -53.77
C GLU A 5 -44.36 -25.40 -52.55
N LYS A 6 -45.66 -25.26 -52.27
CA LYS A 6 -46.13 -24.44 -51.14
C LYS A 6 -46.58 -25.20 -49.89
N GLU A 7 -46.49 -26.52 -49.87
CA GLU A 7 -47.02 -27.31 -48.75
C GLU A 7 -45.94 -28.00 -47.88
N GLU A 8 -44.66 -27.91 -48.22
CA GLU A 8 -43.58 -28.47 -47.38
C GLU A 8 -42.94 -27.46 -46.41
N GLU A 9 -43.13 -26.15 -46.58
CA GLU A 9 -42.49 -25.15 -45.70
C GLU A 9 -43.20 -24.89 -44.37
N LYS A 10 -44.36 -25.55 -44.10
CA LYS A 10 -45.16 -25.26 -42.90
C LYS A 10 -45.07 -26.28 -41.76
N LYS A 11 -44.07 -27.17 -41.76
CA LYS A 11 -43.92 -28.22 -40.73
C LYS A 11 -42.69 -28.15 -39.82
N GLN A 12 -41.87 -27.10 -39.87
CA GLN A 12 -40.69 -27.01 -38.98
C GLN A 12 -40.75 -25.96 -37.88
N GLU A 13 -41.94 -25.44 -37.58
CA GLU A 13 -42.11 -24.49 -36.48
C GLU A 13 -42.94 -25.09 -35.35
N GLN A 14 -42.35 -26.02 -34.61
CA GLN A 14 -42.73 -26.37 -33.24
C GLN A 14 -41.72 -27.36 -32.61
N GLN A 15 -40.61 -26.84 -32.09
CA GLN A 15 -39.92 -27.46 -30.95
C GLN A 15 -39.51 -26.38 -29.93
N PRO A 16 -39.66 -26.64 -28.62
CA PRO A 16 -39.69 -25.60 -27.60
C PRO A 16 -38.30 -25.04 -27.26
N ASN A 17 -38.27 -23.73 -27.01
CA ASN A 17 -37.16 -22.87 -26.62
C ASN A 17 -36.60 -23.17 -25.21
N GLY A 18 -36.25 -24.44 -24.92
CA GLY A 18 -35.83 -24.92 -23.59
C GLY A 18 -34.33 -24.77 -23.30
N ASN A 19 -33.45 -24.85 -24.31
CA ASN A 19 -32.00 -24.93 -24.08
C ASN A 19 -31.29 -23.58 -23.88
N ARG A 20 -31.81 -22.47 -24.43
CA ARG A 20 -31.14 -21.16 -24.31
C ARG A 20 -31.15 -20.58 -22.89
N LYS A 21 -32.11 -20.98 -22.05
CA LYS A 21 -32.17 -20.54 -20.63
C LYS A 21 -31.21 -21.31 -19.74
N ALA A 22 -30.92 -22.58 -20.02
CA ALA A 22 -29.99 -23.38 -19.21
C ALA A 22 -28.54 -22.97 -19.45
N THR A 23 -28.14 -22.76 -20.71
CA THR A 23 -26.77 -22.37 -21.07
C THR A 23 -26.41 -20.97 -20.58
N LYS A 24 -27.29 -19.97 -20.73
CA LYS A 24 -27.06 -18.62 -20.17
C LYS A 24 -26.96 -18.61 -18.65
N ARG A 25 -27.67 -19.51 -17.96
CA ARG A 25 -27.66 -19.61 -16.50
C ARG A 25 -26.39 -20.28 -15.99
N ALA A 26 -25.86 -21.26 -16.72
CA ALA A 26 -24.56 -21.89 -16.41
C ALA A 26 -23.39 -20.91 -16.62
N GLU A 27 -23.37 -20.16 -17.74
CA GLU A 27 -22.34 -19.14 -18.04
C GLU A 27 -22.31 -18.02 -16.99
N THR A 28 -23.47 -17.56 -16.52
CA THR A 28 -23.52 -16.55 -15.44
C THR A 28 -23.07 -17.10 -14.09
N THR A 29 -23.25 -18.39 -13.83
CA THR A 29 -22.84 -19.01 -12.56
C THR A 29 -21.32 -19.22 -12.51
N GLU A 30 -20.69 -19.64 -13.60
CA GLU A 30 -19.23 -19.81 -13.69
C GLU A 30 -18.48 -18.47 -13.61
N GLU A 31 -19.02 -17.40 -14.22
CA GLU A 31 -18.41 -16.07 -14.14
C GLU A 31 -18.54 -15.47 -12.72
N GLU A 32 -19.64 -15.73 -12.02
CA GLU A 32 -19.83 -15.33 -10.61
C GLU A 32 -18.93 -16.13 -9.65
N GLU A 33 -18.76 -17.44 -9.86
CA GLU A 33 -17.83 -18.26 -9.07
C GLU A 33 -16.36 -17.87 -9.29
N GLY A 34 -15.98 -17.55 -10.53
CA GLY A 34 -14.66 -17.01 -10.86
C GLY A 34 -14.37 -15.69 -10.15
N LYS A 35 -15.35 -14.78 -10.08
CA LYS A 35 -15.25 -13.51 -9.33
C LYS A 35 -15.13 -13.75 -7.82
N LYS A 36 -15.93 -14.65 -7.24
CA LYS A 36 -15.86 -15.03 -5.81
C LYS A 36 -14.52 -15.64 -5.42
N ASN A 37 -14.00 -16.59 -6.21
CA ASN A 37 -12.69 -17.20 -5.97
C ASN A 37 -11.55 -16.18 -6.07
N SER A 38 -11.64 -15.25 -7.02
CA SER A 38 -10.66 -14.17 -7.18
C SER A 38 -10.67 -13.23 -5.98
N GLN A 39 -11.85 -12.82 -5.49
CA GLN A 39 -11.99 -12.01 -4.28
C GLN A 39 -11.48 -12.73 -3.04
N GLN A 40 -11.80 -14.02 -2.87
CA GLN A 40 -11.33 -14.80 -1.71
C GLN A 40 -9.80 -14.93 -1.67
N ARG A 41 -9.15 -15.07 -2.84
CA ARG A 41 -7.68 -15.10 -2.94
C ARG A 41 -7.07 -13.74 -2.62
N ARG A 42 -7.66 -12.65 -3.10
CA ARG A 42 -7.20 -11.28 -2.78
C ARG A 42 -7.31 -11.01 -1.28
N LYS A 43 -8.44 -11.36 -0.67
CA LYS A 43 -8.65 -11.21 0.78
C LYS A 43 -7.62 -11.98 1.60
N ARG A 44 -7.42 -13.27 1.29
CA ARG A 44 -6.43 -14.11 2.00
C ARG A 44 -5.01 -13.56 1.88
N ASN A 45 -4.66 -13.06 0.70
CA ASN A 45 -3.36 -12.45 0.47
C ASN A 45 -3.22 -11.17 1.30
N GLY A 46 -4.24 -10.29 1.30
CA GLY A 46 -4.29 -9.07 2.12
C GLY A 46 -4.09 -9.36 3.61
N ASP A 47 -4.82 -10.34 4.16
CA ASP A 47 -4.68 -10.77 5.56
C ASP A 47 -3.23 -11.20 5.88
N SER A 48 -2.59 -11.93 4.95
CA SER A 48 -1.20 -12.37 5.12
C SER A 48 -0.22 -11.19 5.12
N TYR A 49 -0.44 -10.17 4.28
CA TYR A 49 0.41 -8.99 4.24
C TYR A 49 0.19 -8.06 5.43
N LEU A 50 -1.02 -8.01 5.98
CA LEU A 50 -1.32 -7.30 7.22
C LEU A 50 -0.49 -7.87 8.38
N GLU A 51 -0.44 -9.19 8.52
CA GLU A 51 0.39 -9.85 9.53
C GLU A 51 1.89 -9.53 9.37
N ILE A 52 2.40 -9.52 8.14
CA ILE A 52 3.81 -9.19 7.87
C ILE A 52 4.10 -7.72 8.18
N CYS A 53 3.19 -6.80 7.84
CA CYS A 53 3.31 -5.38 8.20
C CYS A 53 3.30 -5.21 9.73
N ASP A 54 2.36 -5.86 10.42
CA ASP A 54 2.31 -5.84 11.88
C ASP A 54 3.62 -6.33 12.50
N PHE A 55 4.27 -7.36 11.94
CA PHE A 55 5.60 -7.78 12.41
C PHE A 55 6.73 -6.77 12.19
N ILE A 56 6.65 -5.90 11.18
CA ILE A 56 7.65 -4.83 11.00
C ILE A 56 7.44 -3.72 12.03
N LEU A 57 6.18 -3.43 12.34
CA LEU A 57 5.80 -2.27 13.14
C LEU A 57 5.69 -2.59 14.63
N HIS A 58 5.39 -3.83 14.94
CA HIS A 58 5.14 -4.33 16.27
C HIS A 58 6.03 -5.55 16.52
N ARG A 59 6.63 -5.56 17.70
CA ARG A 59 7.25 -6.78 18.21
C ARG A 59 6.13 -7.82 18.41
N PRO A 60 6.28 -9.07 17.94
CA PRO A 60 5.25 -10.09 18.13
C PRO A 60 4.94 -10.30 19.61
N PRO A 61 3.67 -10.62 19.96
CA PRO A 61 3.24 -10.72 21.33
C PRO A 61 4.04 -11.77 22.12
N PRO A 62 4.14 -11.61 23.45
CA PRO A 62 4.91 -12.50 24.32
C PRO A 62 4.30 -13.91 24.49
N SER A 63 3.43 -14.38 23.60
CA SER A 63 2.98 -15.77 23.56
C SER A 63 3.74 -16.61 22.53
N LEU A 64 4.44 -15.97 21.59
CA LEU A 64 5.30 -16.62 20.58
C LEU A 64 6.77 -16.74 21.05
N LEU A 65 6.99 -16.81 22.37
CA LEU A 65 8.30 -16.57 23.05
C LEU A 65 9.35 -17.68 22.96
N PHE A 66 9.18 -18.73 22.15
CA PHE A 66 10.23 -19.74 22.02
C PHE A 66 11.25 -19.31 20.94
N GLY A 67 12.07 -18.32 21.30
CA GLY A 67 13.33 -18.00 20.64
C GLY A 67 13.28 -16.91 19.56
N ASN A 68 13.89 -15.76 19.89
CA ASN A 68 14.35 -14.67 18.99
C ASN A 68 13.31 -13.61 18.58
N HIS A 69 13.03 -12.69 19.51
CA HIS A 69 12.14 -11.55 19.31
C HIS A 69 12.55 -10.56 18.21
N GLY A 70 13.81 -10.54 17.79
CA GLY A 70 14.28 -9.69 16.69
C GLY A 70 14.17 -10.33 15.30
N ARG A 71 13.84 -11.63 15.21
CA ARG A 71 13.82 -12.33 13.91
C ARG A 71 12.60 -11.98 13.07
N PHE A 72 11.45 -11.71 13.67
CA PHE A 72 10.22 -11.46 12.90
C PHE A 72 10.22 -10.11 12.17
N PRO A 73 10.55 -8.97 12.82
CA PRO A 73 10.67 -7.70 12.10
C PRO A 73 11.76 -7.74 11.03
N PHE A 74 12.89 -8.40 11.33
CA PHE A 74 13.95 -8.63 10.35
C PHE A 74 13.44 -9.41 9.13
N VAL A 75 12.87 -10.60 9.33
CA VAL A 75 12.38 -11.46 8.24
C VAL A 75 11.27 -10.76 7.45
N ALA A 76 10.34 -10.08 8.12
CA ALA A 76 9.28 -9.33 7.46
C ALA A 76 9.84 -8.19 6.59
N SER A 77 10.84 -7.44 7.10
CA SER A 77 11.54 -6.43 6.30
C SER A 77 12.28 -7.04 5.10
N GLU A 78 12.91 -8.21 5.26
CA GLU A 78 13.54 -8.93 4.15
C GLU A 78 12.50 -9.31 3.10
N VAL A 79 11.33 -9.83 3.46
CA VAL A 79 10.26 -10.21 2.51
C VAL A 79 9.85 -9.04 1.62
N PHE A 80 9.62 -7.85 2.18
CA PHE A 80 9.29 -6.68 1.36
C PHE A 80 10.48 -6.18 0.54
N THR A 81 11.69 -6.29 1.09
CA THR A 81 12.92 -5.84 0.40
C THR A 81 13.53 -6.89 -0.53
N CYS A 82 12.92 -8.08 -0.67
CA CYS A 82 13.28 -9.09 -1.67
C CYS A 82 12.92 -8.65 -3.11
N GLU A 83 12.32 -7.48 -3.28
CA GLU A 83 11.98 -6.86 -4.57
C GLU A 83 11.09 -7.72 -5.48
N ILE A 84 10.33 -8.66 -4.89
CA ILE A 84 9.37 -9.46 -5.62
C ILE A 84 8.22 -8.54 -6.04
N ASP A 85 8.11 -8.29 -7.35
CA ASP A 85 7.19 -7.27 -7.88
C ASP A 85 5.73 -7.47 -7.44
N VAL A 86 5.26 -8.73 -7.39
CA VAL A 86 3.89 -9.05 -6.94
C VAL A 86 3.66 -8.66 -5.48
N ILE A 87 4.66 -8.82 -4.61
CA ILE A 87 4.57 -8.42 -3.20
C ILE A 87 4.50 -6.91 -3.09
N LEU A 88 5.43 -6.20 -3.72
CA LEU A 88 5.48 -4.74 -3.70
C LEU A 88 4.25 -4.11 -4.33
N ARG A 89 3.74 -4.70 -5.42
CA ARG A 89 2.50 -4.27 -6.07
C ARG A 89 1.30 -4.46 -5.13
N THR A 90 1.18 -5.60 -4.48
CA THR A 90 0.08 -5.83 -3.53
C THR A 90 0.14 -4.85 -2.36
N LEU A 91 1.34 -4.56 -1.85
CA LEU A 91 1.53 -3.58 -0.78
C LEU A 91 1.03 -2.19 -1.18
N VAL A 92 1.37 -1.69 -2.37
CA VAL A 92 0.97 -0.34 -2.80
C VAL A 92 -0.44 -0.24 -3.39
N ASP A 93 -1.01 -1.36 -3.87
CA ASP A 93 -2.37 -1.39 -4.42
C ASP A 93 -3.45 -1.44 -3.34
N GLU A 94 -3.13 -1.98 -2.15
CA GLU A 94 -4.07 -2.11 -1.03
C GLU A 94 -3.84 -0.99 0.00
N GLU A 95 -4.73 -0.01 0.02
CA GLU A 95 -4.62 1.18 0.88
C GLU A 95 -4.52 0.85 2.37
N GLU A 96 -5.20 -0.20 2.83
CA GLU A 96 -5.13 -0.68 4.22
C GLU A 96 -3.70 -1.10 4.62
N LEU A 97 -2.94 -1.72 3.70
CA LEU A 97 -1.55 -2.11 3.94
C LEU A 97 -0.63 -0.89 4.02
N MET A 98 -0.83 0.09 3.14
CA MET A 98 -0.09 1.35 3.17
C MET A 98 -0.40 2.13 4.46
N ASN A 99 -1.67 2.21 4.84
CA ASN A 99 -2.10 2.83 6.10
C ASN A 99 -1.48 2.13 7.30
N LEU A 100 -1.44 0.79 7.30
CA LEU A 100 -0.77 0.05 8.35
C LEU A 100 0.72 0.38 8.38
N LEU A 101 1.44 0.27 7.25
CA LEU A 101 2.87 0.59 7.15
C LEU A 101 3.19 1.99 7.70
N PHE A 102 2.43 3.00 7.28
CA PHE A 102 2.63 4.39 7.69
C PHE A 102 2.08 4.71 9.07
N SER A 103 1.22 3.87 9.65
CA SER A 103 0.79 3.99 11.05
C SER A 103 1.98 3.95 12.02
N PHE A 104 3.12 3.40 11.58
CA PHE A 104 4.39 3.49 12.30
C PHE A 104 4.69 4.90 12.83
N LEU A 105 4.35 5.93 12.05
CA LEU A 105 4.69 7.32 12.32
C LEU A 105 3.69 8.01 13.28
N GLU A 106 2.62 7.33 13.66
CA GLU A 106 1.57 7.93 14.50
C GLU A 106 2.10 8.35 15.87
N PRO A 107 1.71 9.54 16.35
CA PRO A 107 2.06 9.98 17.69
C PRO A 107 1.49 9.01 18.74
N GLY A 108 2.32 8.61 19.70
CA GLY A 108 1.94 7.67 20.75
C GLY A 108 2.44 6.23 20.54
N ARG A 109 3.05 5.92 19.40
CA ARG A 109 3.74 4.63 19.19
C ARG A 109 5.19 4.66 19.70
N PRO A 110 5.71 3.51 20.17
CA PRO A 110 7.11 3.38 20.52
C PRO A 110 7.98 3.29 19.25
N HIS A 111 8.63 4.38 18.90
CA HIS A 111 9.58 4.43 17.78
C HIS A 111 10.96 3.93 18.20
N SER A 112 11.15 2.61 18.26
CA SER A 112 12.50 2.07 18.50
C SER A 112 13.39 2.31 17.27
N THR A 113 14.67 2.62 17.48
CA THR A 113 15.64 2.83 16.39
C THR A 113 15.72 1.62 15.45
N LEU A 114 15.60 0.40 15.99
CA LEU A 114 15.63 -0.82 15.20
C LEU A 114 14.41 -0.93 14.25
N LEU A 115 13.19 -0.74 14.76
CA LEU A 115 11.98 -0.80 13.95
C LEU A 115 11.94 0.35 12.93
N ALA A 116 12.41 1.55 13.31
CA ALA A 116 12.58 2.67 12.38
C ALA A 116 13.55 2.33 11.24
N GLY A 117 14.59 1.54 11.51
CA GLY A 117 15.49 1.02 10.49
C GLY A 117 14.79 0.07 9.52
N TYR A 118 13.96 -0.85 10.01
CA TYR A 118 13.18 -1.75 9.14
C TYR A 118 12.12 -1.01 8.33
N PHE A 119 11.39 -0.08 8.96
CA PHE A 119 10.45 0.81 8.28
C PHE A 119 11.14 1.57 7.15
N SER A 120 12.28 2.23 7.46
CA SER A 120 13.08 2.97 6.48
C SER A 120 13.51 2.08 5.31
N LYS A 121 14.00 0.86 5.60
CA LYS A 121 14.40 -0.10 4.57
C LYS A 121 13.25 -0.43 3.59
N VAL A 122 12.05 -0.65 4.11
CA VAL A 122 10.86 -0.93 3.28
C VAL A 122 10.44 0.29 2.47
N VAL A 123 10.38 1.48 3.07
CA VAL A 123 9.99 2.71 2.37
C VAL A 123 11.00 3.07 1.28
N VAL A 124 12.31 2.94 1.54
CA VAL A 124 13.35 3.16 0.53
C VAL A 124 13.23 2.15 -0.61
N CYS A 125 12.90 0.88 -0.33
CA CYS A 125 12.62 -0.10 -1.37
C CYS A 125 11.42 0.31 -2.24
N LEU A 126 10.34 0.82 -1.62
CA LEU A 126 9.19 1.36 -2.36
C LEU A 126 9.58 2.58 -3.19
N MET A 127 10.42 3.48 -2.68
CA MET A 127 10.93 4.63 -3.46
C MET A 127 11.69 4.18 -4.70
N LEU A 128 12.45 3.08 -4.63
CA LEU A 128 13.25 2.56 -5.75
C LEU A 128 12.43 1.74 -6.76
N ARG A 129 11.40 1.02 -6.30
CA ARG A 129 10.70 0.00 -7.10
C ARG A 129 9.25 0.38 -7.45
N LYS A 130 8.62 1.22 -6.64
CA LYS A 130 7.21 1.64 -6.72
C LYS A 130 7.04 3.13 -6.40
N THR A 131 7.93 3.97 -6.94
CA THR A 131 7.94 5.42 -6.70
C THR A 131 6.58 6.06 -6.92
N VAL A 132 5.99 5.87 -8.10
CA VAL A 132 4.78 6.60 -8.50
C VAL A 132 3.61 6.27 -7.56
N PRO A 133 3.29 4.98 -7.28
CA PRO A 133 2.30 4.64 -6.26
C PRO A 133 2.59 5.20 -4.86
N LEU A 134 3.85 5.13 -4.41
CA LEU A 134 4.26 5.65 -3.10
C LEU A 134 4.04 7.16 -3.00
N MET A 135 4.47 7.91 -4.01
CA MET A 135 4.33 9.37 -4.04
C MET A 135 2.86 9.77 -4.09
N ASN A 136 2.04 9.09 -4.90
CA ASN A 136 0.60 9.33 -4.93
C ASN A 136 -0.05 9.12 -3.56
N TYR A 137 0.36 8.06 -2.84
CA TYR A 137 -0.13 7.80 -1.48
C TYR A 137 0.25 8.93 -0.51
N VAL A 138 1.53 9.35 -0.50
CA VAL A 138 2.01 10.43 0.38
C VAL A 138 1.30 11.75 0.07
N GLN A 139 1.11 12.08 -1.21
CA GLN A 139 0.40 13.28 -1.65
C GLN A 139 -1.08 13.28 -1.20
N ALA A 140 -1.72 12.11 -1.21
CA ALA A 140 -3.08 11.95 -0.69
C ALA A 140 -3.14 12.05 0.85
N HIS A 141 -2.03 11.72 1.53
CA HIS A 141 -1.94 11.66 2.99
C HIS A 141 -0.88 12.62 3.53
N GLN A 142 -1.11 13.93 3.39
CA GLN A 142 -0.17 14.98 3.83
C GLN A 142 0.26 14.86 5.31
N ILE A 143 -0.56 14.22 6.15
CA ILE A 143 -0.22 13.92 7.56
C ILE A 143 1.05 13.05 7.69
N VAL A 144 1.32 12.16 6.75
CA VAL A 144 2.52 11.30 6.73
C VAL A 144 3.78 12.15 6.72
N LEU A 145 3.78 13.21 5.91
CA LEU A 145 4.91 14.12 5.78
C LEU A 145 5.16 14.91 7.07
N GLN A 146 4.09 15.36 7.74
CA GLN A 146 4.17 15.97 9.07
C GLN A 146 4.77 15.00 10.10
N GLN A 147 4.31 13.76 10.13
CA GLN A 147 4.78 12.78 11.09
C GLN A 147 6.25 12.37 10.83
N LEU A 148 6.69 12.28 9.57
CA LEU A 148 8.10 12.10 9.22
C LEU A 148 8.97 13.24 9.78
N ILE A 149 8.50 14.48 9.66
CA ILE A 149 9.18 15.67 10.19
C ILE A 149 9.17 15.66 11.73
N ASP A 150 8.06 15.28 12.37
CA ASP A 150 7.97 15.14 13.83
C ASP A 150 8.97 14.12 14.39
N LEU A 151 9.31 13.10 13.60
CA LEU A 151 10.21 12.01 13.95
C LEU A 151 11.63 12.17 13.39
N MET A 152 11.99 13.35 12.87
CA MET A 152 13.30 13.61 12.26
C MET A 152 14.49 13.41 13.21
N GLY A 153 14.26 13.32 14.52
CA GLY A 153 15.30 12.97 15.51
C GLY A 153 15.79 11.53 15.41
N ILE A 154 15.12 10.66 14.64
CA ILE A 154 15.54 9.28 14.38
C ILE A 154 16.24 9.22 13.02
N THR A 155 17.52 8.82 12.99
CA THR A 155 18.36 8.81 11.78
C THR A 155 17.69 8.13 10.59
N SER A 156 17.12 6.94 10.78
CA SER A 156 16.46 6.19 9.70
C SER A 156 15.21 6.89 9.15
N ILE A 157 14.53 7.72 9.95
CA ILE A 157 13.37 8.50 9.51
C ILE A 157 13.81 9.76 8.79
N MET A 158 14.82 10.46 9.31
CA MET A 158 15.46 11.57 8.60
C MET A 158 15.96 11.13 7.22
N GLU A 159 16.52 9.91 7.14
CA GLU A 159 16.96 9.30 5.89
C GLU A 159 15.82 9.09 4.87
N VAL A 160 14.64 8.65 5.32
CA VAL A 160 13.42 8.57 4.48
C VAL A 160 13.01 9.97 4.04
N LEU A 161 12.94 10.92 4.97
CA LEU A 161 12.53 12.29 4.69
C LEU A 161 13.43 12.89 3.61
N VAL A 162 14.76 12.87 3.78
CA VAL A 162 15.74 13.41 2.81
C VAL A 162 15.58 12.81 1.41
N ARG A 163 15.31 11.50 1.30
CA ARG A 163 15.05 10.86 0.00
C ARG A 163 13.70 11.22 -0.61
N LEU A 164 12.70 11.47 0.23
CA LEU A 164 11.37 11.89 -0.20
C LEU A 164 11.37 13.33 -0.72
N VAL A 165 12.11 14.25 -0.06
CA VAL A 165 12.21 15.67 -0.47
C VAL A 165 13.17 15.90 -1.65
N GLY A 166 13.84 14.85 -2.15
CA GLY A 166 14.60 14.92 -3.40
C GLY A 166 16.07 15.31 -3.26
N ALA A 167 16.83 14.66 -2.38
CA ALA A 167 18.29 14.79 -2.34
C ALA A 167 19.06 13.91 -3.36
N ASP A 168 18.38 13.13 -4.21
CA ASP A 168 19.02 12.34 -5.28
C ASP A 168 18.34 12.63 -6.63
N ASP A 169 18.98 13.49 -7.42
CA ASP A 169 18.43 14.27 -8.54
C ASP A 169 17.92 13.45 -9.75
N HIS A 170 17.98 12.12 -9.74
CA HIS A 170 17.74 11.30 -10.95
C HIS A 170 16.86 10.05 -10.75
N VAL A 171 16.23 9.87 -9.58
CA VAL A 171 15.58 8.58 -9.26
C VAL A 171 14.12 8.50 -9.75
N TYR A 172 13.42 9.61 -9.95
CA TYR A 172 11.96 9.60 -10.10
C TYR A 172 11.48 9.97 -11.52
N PRO A 173 10.73 9.09 -12.22
CA PRO A 173 9.91 9.52 -13.34
C PRO A 173 8.89 10.54 -12.81
N ASN A 174 8.83 11.72 -13.43
CA ASN A 174 8.05 12.89 -12.99
C ASN A 174 8.59 13.69 -11.79
N TYR A 175 9.92 13.72 -11.62
CA TYR A 175 10.60 14.59 -10.63
C TYR A 175 10.06 16.04 -10.58
N ILE A 176 9.72 16.64 -11.73
CA ILE A 176 9.17 18.00 -11.82
C ILE A 176 7.82 18.14 -11.10
N ASP A 177 6.92 17.15 -11.21
CA ASP A 177 5.62 17.19 -10.52
C ASP A 177 5.78 16.99 -9.01
N VAL A 178 6.73 16.14 -8.60
CA VAL A 178 7.09 15.97 -7.19
C VAL A 178 7.69 17.24 -6.61
N LEU A 179 8.63 17.88 -7.31
CA LEU A 179 9.21 19.16 -6.89
C LEU A 179 8.16 20.26 -6.78
N ARG A 180 7.22 20.32 -7.73
CA ARG A 180 6.12 21.29 -7.66
C ARG A 180 5.23 21.02 -6.45
N TRP A 181 4.84 19.77 -6.21
CA TRP A 181 4.08 19.42 -5.00
C TRP A 181 4.85 19.75 -3.71
N LEU A 182 6.16 19.49 -3.67
CA LEU A 182 7.01 19.86 -2.53
C LEU A 182 7.08 21.38 -2.34
N ALA A 183 7.18 22.14 -3.41
CA ALA A 183 7.16 23.60 -3.36
C ALA A 183 5.80 24.16 -2.91
N ASP A 184 4.71 23.50 -3.31
CA ASP A 184 3.34 23.82 -2.88
C ASP A 184 3.04 23.30 -1.45
N SER A 185 3.90 22.44 -0.91
CA SER A 185 3.76 21.89 0.44
C SER A 185 4.44 22.79 1.48
N ASN A 186 3.90 22.82 2.69
CA ASN A 186 4.48 23.59 3.80
C ASN A 186 5.70 22.89 4.45
N VAL A 187 6.38 21.98 3.75
CA VAL A 187 7.49 21.18 4.30
C VAL A 187 8.60 22.04 4.87
N LEU A 188 9.00 23.09 4.15
CA LEU A 188 10.05 23.98 4.61
C LEU A 188 9.63 24.71 5.89
N GLU A 189 8.40 25.22 5.93
CA GLU A 189 7.83 25.87 7.12
C GLU A 189 7.77 24.90 8.31
N MET A 190 7.29 23.68 8.08
CA MET A 190 7.22 22.63 9.11
C MET A 190 8.61 22.25 9.65
N ILE A 191 9.62 22.13 8.79
CA ILE A 191 11.00 21.86 9.22
C ILE A 191 11.56 23.05 10.00
N ILE A 192 11.35 24.28 9.54
CA ILE A 192 11.78 25.50 10.25
C ILE A 192 11.10 25.57 11.61
N ASP A 193 9.80 25.31 11.71
CA ASP A 193 9.05 25.31 12.97
C ASP A 193 9.58 24.24 13.94
N LYS A 194 9.99 23.06 13.44
CA LYS A 194 10.61 22.02 14.28
C LYS A 194 12.02 22.33 14.74
N LEU A 195 12.81 22.97 13.90
CA LEU A 195 14.21 23.31 14.21
C LEU A 195 14.35 24.65 14.92
N SER A 196 13.30 25.48 14.88
CA SER A 196 13.29 26.76 15.57
C SER A 196 13.50 26.50 17.06
N PRO A 197 14.50 27.16 17.68
CA PRO A 197 14.63 27.08 19.12
C PRO A 197 13.31 27.56 19.71
N THR A 198 12.63 26.68 20.42
CA THR A 198 11.57 27.10 21.33
C THR A 198 12.24 28.11 22.24
N VAL A 199 11.98 29.40 22.01
CA VAL A 199 12.45 30.46 22.89
C VAL A 199 11.86 30.11 24.24
N GLY A 200 12.67 29.49 25.08
CA GLY A 200 12.30 29.15 26.43
C GLY A 200 12.00 30.46 27.13
N LEU A 201 10.72 30.75 27.30
CA LEU A 201 10.24 31.58 28.39
C LEU A 201 10.56 30.86 29.71
N ASN A 202 11.85 30.79 30.04
CA ASN A 202 12.37 30.58 31.38
C ASN A 202 12.82 31.94 31.94
N THR A 203 11.99 32.95 31.75
CA THR A 203 12.01 34.18 32.53
C THR A 203 10.76 34.18 33.40
N GLU A 204 10.75 33.38 34.46
CA GLU A 204 10.08 33.69 35.72
C GLU A 204 10.54 32.71 36.82
N ARG A 205 11.18 33.30 37.86
CA ARG A 205 11.26 32.85 39.26
C ARG A 205 12.23 31.73 39.62
N LEU A 206 13.41 32.14 40.11
CA LEU A 206 13.73 32.15 41.56
C LEU A 206 14.87 33.14 41.84
#